data_AF-A0AAA9S2W3-F1
#
_entry.id   AF-A0AAA9S2W3-F1
#
_cell.length_a   1.000
_cell.length_b   1.000
_cell.length_c   1.000
_cell.angle_alpha   90.00
_cell.angle_beta   90.00
_cell.angle_gamma   90.00
#
_symmetry.space_group_name_H-M   'P 1'
#
loop_
_entity.id
_entity.type
_entity.pdbx_description
1 polymer ?
#
loop_
_entity_poly.entity_id
_entity_poly.type
_entity_poly.pdbx_seq_one_letter_code
_entity_poly.pdbx_strand_id
1 'polypeptide(L)' 'MSSQESPAVEFSTTTVSSVAVQAGDSKIVIAVIKCGKWIQLQLAESQPNLLEIGSNQDETKKLLHDHELLLTKLK' A
#
# COMPACT_ATOMS: atom_id res chain seq x y z
N MET A 1 -45.71 7.85 -0.07
CA MET A 1 -44.91 8.56 -1.08
C MET A 1 -43.73 7.68 -1.41
N SER A 2 -43.59 7.27 -2.68
CA SER A 2 -42.51 6.40 -3.12
C SER A 2 -41.29 7.26 -3.42
N SER A 3 -40.30 7.24 -2.54
CA SER A 3 -39.00 7.85 -2.82
C SER A 3 -38.26 6.90 -3.76
N GLN A 4 -38.17 7.30 -5.02
CA GLN A 4 -37.43 6.61 -6.04
C GLN A 4 -35.93 6.80 -5.74
N GLU A 5 -35.32 5.86 -5.00
CA GLU A 5 -33.87 5.79 -4.88
C GLU A 5 -33.30 5.58 -6.29
N SER A 6 -32.56 6.58 -6.77
CA SER A 6 -31.77 6.43 -7.98
C SER A 6 -30.78 5.28 -7.74
N PRO A 7 -30.53 4.39 -8.72
CA PRO A 7 -29.54 3.34 -8.51
C PRO A 7 -28.22 4.03 -8.17
N ALA A 8 -27.71 3.79 -6.96
CA ALA A 8 -26.36 4.17 -6.62
C ALA A 8 -25.46 3.47 -7.65
N VAL A 9 -24.91 4.23 -8.58
CA VAL A 9 -23.92 3.69 -9.51
C VAL A 9 -22.76 3.22 -8.65
N GLU A 10 -22.67 1.91 -8.43
CA GLU A 10 -21.54 1.33 -7.73
C GLU A 10 -20.28 1.62 -8.55
N PHE A 11 -19.50 2.57 -8.07
CA PHE A 11 -18.21 2.90 -8.63
C PHE A 11 -17.26 1.72 -8.38
N SER A 12 -17.21 0.78 -9.33
CA SER A 12 -16.30 -0.34 -9.26
C SER A 12 -14.86 0.15 -9.40
N THR A 13 -14.02 -0.28 -8.46
CA THR A 13 -12.59 0.03 -8.45
C THR A 13 -11.84 -1.24 -8.83
N THR A 14 -10.95 -1.14 -9.82
CA THR A 14 -10.16 -2.28 -10.29
C THR A 14 -8.68 -1.95 -10.21
N THR A 15 -7.88 -2.89 -9.71
CA THR A 15 -6.42 -2.81 -9.78
C THR A 15 -5.98 -2.98 -11.23
N VAL A 16 -5.32 -1.96 -11.78
CA VAL A 16 -4.83 -1.95 -13.16
C VAL A 16 -3.34 -2.25 -13.27
N SER A 17 -2.60 -2.09 -12.17
CA SER A 17 -1.17 -2.38 -12.09
C SER A 17 -0.72 -2.51 -10.63
N SER A 18 0.49 -3.01 -10.43
CA SER A 18 1.16 -3.02 -9.13
C SER A 18 2.65 -2.76 -9.29
N VAL A 19 3.24 -2.14 -8.26
CA VAL A 19 4.68 -1.87 -8.16
C VAL A 19 5.19 -2.48 -6.87
N ALA A 20 6.18 -3.37 -6.97
CA ALA A 20 6.90 -3.89 -5.82
C ALA A 20 8.16 -3.06 -5.58
N VAL A 21 8.33 -2.55 -4.37
CA VAL A 21 9.52 -1.82 -3.94
C VAL A 21 10.21 -2.63 -2.85
N GLN A 22 11.48 -2.93 -3.04
CA GLN A 22 12.27 -3.72 -2.09
C GLN A 22 13.54 -2.97 -1.68
N ALA A 23 13.88 -3.01 -0.40
CA ALA A 23 15.09 -2.44 0.17
C ALA A 23 15.52 -3.27 1.39
N GLY A 24 16.72 -3.85 1.33
CA GLY A 24 17.14 -4.86 2.30
C GLY A 24 16.16 -6.03 2.31
N ASP A 25 15.70 -6.38 3.51
CA ASP A 25 14.70 -7.43 3.73
C ASP A 25 13.26 -6.88 3.77
N SER A 26 13.10 -5.55 3.62
CA SER A 26 11.78 -4.92 3.56
C SER A 26 11.27 -4.79 2.13
N LYS A 27 9.98 -5.09 1.94
CA LYS A 27 9.26 -5.03 0.68
C LYS A 27 7.87 -4.46 0.90
N ILE A 28 7.45 -3.57 0.01
CA ILE A 28 6.07 -3.12 -0.10
C ILE A 28 5.54 -3.37 -1.51
N VAL A 29 4.24 -3.59 -1.63
CA VAL A 29 3.53 -3.66 -2.91
C VAL A 29 2.51 -2.53 -2.97
N ILE A 30 2.63 -1.66 -3.96
CA ILE A 30 1.71 -0.55 -4.21
C ILE A 30 0.82 -0.95 -5.38
N ALA A 31 -0.49 -1.08 -5.13
CA ALA A 31 -1.48 -1.25 -6.18
C ALA A 31 -1.87 0.10 -6.79
N VAL A 32 -1.95 0.14 -8.11
CA VAL A 32 -2.54 1.24 -8.87
C VAL A 32 -3.99 0.86 -9.15
N ILE A 33 -4.92 1.54 -8.50
CA ILE A 33 -6.35 1.27 -8.61
C ILE A 33 -7.03 2.36 -9.44
N LYS A 34 -7.97 1.97 -10.31
CA LYS A 34 -8.68 2.87 -11.20
C LYS A 34 -10.19 2.77 -10.99
N CYS A 35 -10.85 3.92 -10.96
CA CYS A 35 -12.30 4.03 -11.03
C CYS A 35 -12.69 5.13 -12.03
N GLY A 36 -13.20 4.74 -13.20
CA GLY A 36 -13.50 5.70 -14.28
C GLY A 36 -12.27 6.49 -14.71
N LYS A 37 -12.26 7.81 -14.44
CA LYS A 37 -11.12 8.71 -14.73
C LYS A 37 -10.15 8.88 -13.55
N TRP A 38 -10.47 8.32 -12.38
CA TRP A 38 -9.65 8.44 -11.17
C TRP A 38 -8.62 7.33 -11.10
N ILE A 39 -7.41 7.69 -10.70
CA ILE A 39 -6.35 6.75 -10.34
C ILE A 39 -5.93 7.05 -8.91
N GLN A 40 -5.78 6.00 -8.11
CA GLN A 40 -5.28 6.08 -6.75
C GLN A 40 -4.18 5.03 -6.54
N LEU A 41 -3.26 5.32 -5.63
CA LEU A 41 -2.25 4.38 -5.16
C LEU A 41 -2.69 3.85 -3.79
N GLN A 42 -2.57 2.54 -3.60
CA GLN A 42 -2.87 1.88 -2.34
C GLN A 42 -1.73 0.95 -1.96
N LEU A 43 -1.28 1.01 -0.71
CA LEU A 43 -0.39 -0.02 -0.17
C LEU A 43 -1.19 -1.32 -0.04
N ALA A 44 -0.85 -2.31 -0.86
CA ALA A 44 -1.51 -3.61 -0.89
C ALA A 44 -0.86 -4.58 0.10
N GLU A 45 0.47 -4.56 0.21
CA GLU A 45 1.24 -5.46 1.08
C GLU A 45 2.46 -4.75 1.65
N SER A 46 2.87 -5.16 2.85
CA SER A 46 4.13 -4.77 3.51
C SER A 46 4.70 -5.99 4.23
N GLN A 47 5.96 -6.33 3.93
CA GLN A 47 6.72 -7.35 4.64
C GLN A 47 8.12 -6.82 4.89
N PRO A 48 8.57 -6.64 6.15
CA PRO A 48 7.82 -6.81 7.40
C PRO A 48 6.61 -5.85 7.50
N ASN A 49 5.75 -6.08 8.49
CA ASN A 49 4.58 -5.23 8.68
C ASN A 49 5.05 -3.81 9.06
N LEU A 50 4.30 -2.77 8.67
CA LEU A 50 4.69 -1.37 8.88
C LEU A 50 4.94 -1.01 10.36
N LEU A 51 4.28 -1.72 11.27
CA LEU A 51 4.36 -1.54 12.71
C LEU A 51 5.07 -2.72 13.39
N GLU A 52 5.82 -3.52 12.64
CA GLU A 52 6.60 -4.61 13.19
C GLU A 52 7.75 -4.07 14.05
N ILE A 53 7.97 -4.72 15.19
CA ILE A 53 9.03 -4.37 16.12
C ILE A 53 9.89 -5.62 16.30
N GLY A 54 11.21 -5.45 16.17
CA GLY A 54 12.14 -6.55 16.30
C GLY A 54 12.12 -7.15 17.71
N SER A 55 12.41 -8.44 17.80
CA SER A 55 12.51 -9.17 19.08
C SER A 55 13.66 -8.68 19.96
N ASN A 56 14.63 -7.97 19.38
CA ASN A 56 15.80 -7.45 20.05
C ASN A 56 16.28 -6.13 19.40
N GLN A 57 17.29 -5.52 20.00
CA GLN A 57 17.82 -4.24 19.56
C GLN A 57 18.40 -4.28 18.15
N ASP A 58 19.10 -5.35 17.78
CA ASP A 58 19.76 -5.46 16.48
C ASP A 58 18.74 -5.64 15.36
N GLU A 59 17.72 -6.47 15.60
CA GLU A 59 16.58 -6.63 14.69
C GLU A 59 15.80 -5.32 14.54
N THR A 60 15.56 -4.59 15.63
CA THR A 60 14.89 -3.28 15.57
C THR A 60 15.68 -2.25 14.76
N LYS A 61 17.01 -2.21 14.92
CA LYS A 61 17.88 -1.33 14.12
C LYS A 61 17.85 -1.70 12.65
N LYS A 62 17.85 -2.99 12.34
CA LYS A 62 17.76 -3.49 10.96
C LYS A 62 16.43 -3.11 10.30
N LEU A 63 15.31 -3.32 11.00
CA LEU A 63 13.98 -2.92 10.54
C LEU A 63 13.93 -1.42 10.25
N LEU A 64 14.43 -0.59 11.17
CA LEU A 64 14.47 0.86 10.97
C LEU A 64 15.31 1.26 9.75
N HIS A 65 16.49 0.67 9.58
CA HIS A 65 17.37 0.95 8.46
C HIS A 65 16.74 0.59 7.11
N ASP A 66 16.14 -0.60 7.01
CA ASP A 66 15.48 -1.05 5.79
C ASP A 66 14.26 -0.17 5.46
N HIS A 67 13.52 0.29 6.47
CA HIS A 67 12.46 1.28 6.32
C HIS A 67 12.96 2.62 5.75
N GLU A 68 14.08 3.15 6.27
CA GLU A 68 14.68 4.39 5.76
C GLU A 68 15.12 4.25 4.29
N LEU A 69 15.62 3.07 3.91
CA LEU A 69 16.00 2.77 2.54
C LEU A 69 14.76 2.65 1.62
N LEU A 70 13.68 2.01 2.08
CA LEU A 70 12.40 2.00 1.36
C LEU A 70 11.88 3.43 1.12
N LEU A 71 11.89 4.28 2.15
CA LEU A 71 11.47 5.69 2.02
C LEU A 71 12.31 6.45 0.99
N THR A 72 13.59 6.15 0.89
CA THR A 72 14.48 6.76 -0.11
C THR A 72 14.11 6.35 -1.54
N LYS A 73 13.62 5.12 -1.74
CA LYS A 73 13.18 4.63 -3.06
C LYS A 73 11.82 5.18 -3.50
N LEU A 74 11.05 5.76 -2.58
CA LEU A 74 9.70 6.31 -2.85
C LEU A 74 9.70 7.83 -3.10
N LYS A 75 10.82 8.52 -2.85
CA LYS A 75 11.00 9.95 -3.16
C LYS A 75 11.29 10.15 -4.64
#